data_AF-A0A453RWG6-F1
#
_entry.id   AF-A0A453RWG6-F1
#
_cell.length_a   1.000
_cell.length_b   1.000
_cell.length_c   1.000
_cell.angle_alpha   90.00
_cell.angle_beta   90.00
_cell.angle_gamma   90.00
#
_symmetry.space_group_name_H-M   'P 1'
#
loop_
_entity.id
_entity.type
_entity.pdbx_description
1 polymer ?
#
loop_
_entity_poly.entity_id
_entity_poly.type
_entity_poly.pdbx_seq_one_letter_code
_entity_poly.pdbx_strand_id
1 'polypeptide(L)'
;RSAPILQKIQEVTDDGKYCLVLEFEAKSLELSDFEKRQAKFTSFFGPGIKAEIGELCSLLSNTLYQSLSYHCSDDPGKGGDDLYEVRLISETTEEE
;
A
#
# COMPACT_ATOMS: atom_id res chain seq x y z
N ARG A 1 11.66 18.67 -3.10
CA ARG A 1 11.68 17.20 -2.88
C ARG A 1 10.40 16.87 -2.15
N SER A 2 9.42 16.29 -2.84
CA SER A 2 8.21 15.79 -2.18
C SER A 2 8.49 14.34 -1.78
N ALA A 3 8.86 14.14 -0.52
CA ALA A 3 9.05 12.82 0.05
C ALA A 3 7.80 12.49 0.87
N PRO A 4 7.25 11.26 0.75
CA PRO A 4 6.14 10.84 1.58
C PRO A 4 6.59 10.73 3.04
N ILE A 5 5.70 11.07 3.97
CA ILE A 5 5.94 11.00 5.42
C ILE A 5 5.38 9.67 5.93
N LEU A 6 6.23 8.82 6.49
CA LEU A 6 5.78 7.59 7.14
C LEU A 6 4.99 7.95 8.42
N GLN A 7 3.69 7.71 8.41
CA GLN A 7 2.77 7.99 9.52
C GLN A 7 2.70 6.82 10.49
N LYS A 8 2.64 5.59 9.97
CA LYS A 8 2.46 4.39 10.78
C LYS A 8 3.14 3.18 10.16
N ILE A 9 3.61 2.31 11.03
CA ILE A 9 4.22 1.02 10.71
C ILE A 9 3.47 -0.02 11.50
N GLN A 10 3.06 -1.10 10.85
CA GLN A 10 2.34 -2.19 11.48
C GLN A 10 2.80 -3.53 10.94
N GLU A 11 3.06 -4.47 11.84
CA GLU A 11 3.37 -5.85 11.49
C GLU A 11 2.07 -6.65 11.55
N VAL A 12 1.80 -7.39 10.47
CA VAL A 12 0.63 -8.23 10.30
C VAL A 12 1.09 -9.62 9.87
N THR A 13 0.37 -10.65 10.28
CA THR A 13 0.56 -12.00 9.74
C THR A 13 -0.65 -12.32 8.88
N ASP A 14 -0.44 -12.43 7.57
CA ASP A 14 -1.49 -12.75 6.60
C ASP A 14 -1.19 -14.13 6.02
N ASP A 15 -2.10 -15.10 6.21
CA ASP A 15 -1.94 -16.47 5.70
C ASP A 15 -0.61 -17.16 6.12
N GLY A 16 -0.14 -16.89 7.34
CA GLY A 16 1.13 -17.44 7.86
C GLY A 16 2.39 -16.75 7.30
N LYS A 17 2.24 -15.76 6.42
CA LYS A 17 3.33 -14.93 5.90
C LYS A 17 3.47 -13.66 6.73
N TYR A 18 4.71 -13.20 6.89
CA TYR A 18 4.99 -11.96 7.58
C TYR A 18 4.73 -10.79 6.62
N CYS A 19 3.90 -9.86 7.05
CA CYS A 19 3.48 -8.69 6.29
C CYS A 19 3.82 -7.42 7.06
N LEU A 20 4.70 -6.58 6.53
CA LEU A 20 4.99 -5.26 7.08
C LEU A 20 4.19 -4.20 6.31
N VAL A 21 3.28 -3.52 6.99
CA VAL A 21 2.43 -2.48 6.45
C VAL A 21 3.00 -1.11 6.82
N LEU A 22 3.25 -0.28 5.82
CA LEU A 22 3.76 1.09 5.97
C LEU A 22 2.74 2.09 5.43
N GLU A 23 2.28 2.99 6.27
CA GLU A 23 1.30 4.04 5.92
C GLU A 23 2.03 5.37 5.71
N PHE A 24 1.86 5.98 4.54
CA PHE A 24 2.57 7.16 4.09
C PHE A 24 1.62 8.31 3.78
N GLU A 25 1.83 9.48 4.38
CA GLU A 25 1.17 10.73 3.98
C GLU A 25 1.97 11.43 2.86
N ALA A 26 1.34 11.74 1.73
CA ALA A 26 2.00 12.29 0.56
C ALA A 26 1.13 13.27 -0.24
N LYS A 27 1.02 14.51 0.26
CA LYS A 27 0.21 15.63 -0.28
C LYS A 27 0.53 16.12 -1.70
N SER A 28 1.42 15.44 -2.40
CA SER A 28 1.95 15.86 -3.72
C SER A 28 2.50 14.68 -4.51
N LEU A 29 2.18 13.46 -4.12
CA LEU A 29 2.53 12.27 -4.87
C LEU A 29 1.24 11.51 -5.13
N GLU A 30 1.04 11.10 -6.37
CA GLU A 30 -0.11 10.29 -6.75
C GLU A 30 0.25 8.80 -6.61
N LEU A 31 -0.74 7.91 -6.64
CA LEU A 31 -0.51 6.46 -6.61
C LEU A 31 0.54 6.02 -7.65
N SER A 32 0.48 6.57 -8.87
CA SER A 32 1.43 6.26 -9.94
C SER A 32 2.89 6.63 -9.62
N ASP A 33 3.13 7.63 -8.75
CA ASP A 33 4.49 7.93 -8.26
C ASP A 33 4.99 6.88 -7.27
N PHE A 34 4.09 6.29 -6.49
CA PHE A 34 4.40 5.17 -5.60
C PHE A 34 4.61 3.88 -6.41
N GLU A 35 3.78 3.58 -7.40
CA GLU A 35 3.94 2.41 -8.29
C GLU A 35 5.30 2.41 -9.00
N LYS A 36 5.76 3.58 -9.50
CA LYS A 36 7.12 3.73 -10.06
C LYS A 36 8.24 3.41 -9.05
N ARG A 37 7.94 3.50 -7.75
CA ARG A 37 8.88 3.20 -6.65
C ARG A 37 8.66 1.80 -6.08
N GLN A 38 7.63 1.06 -6.49
CA GLN A 38 7.36 -0.32 -6.05
C GLN A 38 8.57 -1.23 -6.19
N ALA A 39 9.21 -1.21 -7.37
CA ALA A 39 10.42 -2.00 -7.61
C ALA A 39 11.57 -1.65 -6.65
N LYS A 40 11.63 -0.40 -6.17
CA LYS A 40 12.62 -0.01 -5.15
C LYS A 40 12.25 -0.58 -3.80
N PHE A 41 10.98 -0.61 -3.41
CA PHE A 41 10.56 -1.23 -2.15
C PHE A 41 10.92 -2.72 -2.15
N THR A 42 10.54 -3.46 -3.19
CA THR A 42 10.93 -4.88 -3.36
C THR A 42 12.44 -5.07 -3.23
N SER A 43 13.25 -4.31 -3.97
CA SER A 43 14.71 -4.48 -3.93
C SER A 43 15.38 -3.95 -2.66
N PHE A 44 14.77 -2.99 -1.96
CA PHE A 44 15.35 -2.37 -0.76
C PHE A 44 15.20 -3.28 0.47
N PHE A 45 14.08 -3.98 0.57
CA PHE A 45 13.81 -4.89 1.69
C PHE A 45 14.39 -6.31 1.50
N GLY A 46 14.85 -6.63 0.30
CA GLY A 46 15.63 -7.84 0.02
C GLY A 46 14.90 -8.87 -0.84
N PRO A 47 15.62 -9.91 -1.30
CA PRO A 47 15.02 -10.99 -2.09
C PRO A 47 13.93 -11.72 -1.30
N GLY A 48 12.85 -12.11 -1.99
CA GLY A 48 11.70 -12.77 -1.36
C GLY A 48 10.75 -11.82 -0.62
N ILE A 49 10.79 -10.52 -0.92
CA ILE A 49 9.80 -9.55 -0.43
C ILE A 49 9.00 -9.00 -1.61
N LYS A 50 7.68 -9.24 -1.60
CA LYS A 50 6.74 -8.64 -2.55
C LYS A 50 6.18 -7.34 -1.96
N ALA A 51 6.36 -6.22 -2.66
CA ALA A 51 5.77 -4.94 -2.28
C ALA A 51 4.46 -4.68 -3.04
N GLU A 52 3.35 -4.53 -2.33
CA GLU A 52 2.05 -4.10 -2.85
C GLU A 52 1.75 -2.68 -2.39
N ILE A 53 1.23 -1.84 -3.29
CA ILE A 53 0.97 -0.42 -3.02
C ILE A 53 -0.52 -0.17 -3.26
N GLY A 54 -1.16 0.56 -2.35
CA GLY A 54 -2.56 0.96 -2.48
C GLY A 54 -2.87 2.26 -1.76
N GLU A 55 -4.03 2.84 -2.03
CA GLU A 55 -4.57 3.96 -1.24
C GLU A 55 -5.24 3.45 0.04
N LEU A 56 -4.92 4.04 1.18
CA LEU A 56 -5.38 3.59 2.50
C LEU A 56 -6.91 3.63 2.61
N CYS A 57 -7.53 4.65 1.99
CA CYS A 57 -8.99 4.80 1.88
C CYS A 57 -9.66 3.56 1.26
N SER A 58 -8.98 2.84 0.37
CA SER A 58 -9.52 1.64 -0.29
C SER A 58 -9.53 0.40 0.61
N LEU A 59 -8.66 0.30 1.62
CA LEU A 59 -8.50 -0.91 2.44
C LEU A 59 -9.33 -0.92 3.73
N LEU A 60 -9.72 0.24 4.25
CA LEU A 60 -10.71 0.34 5.34
C LEU A 60 -12.13 -0.09 4.90
N SER A 61 -12.37 -0.18 3.58
CA SER A 61 -13.60 -0.71 2.99
C SER A 61 -13.82 -2.21 3.26
N ASN A 62 -12.75 -2.97 3.51
CA ASN A 62 -12.78 -4.43 3.46
C ASN A 62 -13.31 -5.12 4.73
N THR A 63 -13.65 -4.39 5.79
CA THR A 63 -14.28 -5.01 6.98
C THR A 63 -15.76 -4.63 7.16
N LEU A 64 -16.36 -3.76 6.34
CA LEU A 64 -17.81 -3.48 6.42
C LEU A 64 -18.52 -2.99 5.14
N TYR A 65 -17.85 -2.76 3.99
CA TYR A 65 -18.45 -2.03 2.86
C TYR A 65 -18.57 -2.81 1.54
N GLN A 66 -18.67 -4.14 1.57
CA GLN A 66 -18.97 -4.95 0.36
C GLN A 66 -20.45 -4.89 -0.09
N SER A 67 -21.24 -3.89 0.36
CA SER A 67 -22.67 -3.78 -0.02
C SER A 67 -23.07 -2.46 -0.68
N LEU A 68 -22.16 -1.50 -0.85
CA LEU A 68 -22.48 -0.25 -1.52
C LEU A 68 -21.46 0.02 -2.61
N SER A 69 -21.93 -0.16 -3.84
CA SER A 69 -21.36 0.26 -5.10
C SER A 69 -20.74 1.66 -4.99
N TYR A 70 -19.45 1.75 -4.68
CA TYR A 70 -18.68 2.94 -5.02
C TYR A 70 -18.26 2.77 -6.48
N HIS A 71 -19.07 3.36 -7.36
CA HIS A 71 -18.59 3.81 -8.64
C HIS A 71 -17.39 4.72 -8.34
N CYS A 72 -16.17 4.21 -8.53
CA CYS A 72 -14.97 5.03 -8.49
C CYS A 72 -15.09 5.98 -9.68
N SER A 73 -15.73 7.12 -9.46
CA SER A 73 -15.73 8.20 -10.42
C SER A 73 -14.30 8.72 -10.44
N ASP A 74 -13.62 8.51 -11.58
CA ASP A 74 -12.44 9.22 -12.07
C ASP A 74 -12.63 10.75 -11.94
N ASP A 75 -12.62 11.29 -10.73
CA ASP A 75 -12.61 12.73 -10.45
C ASP A 75 -11.25 13.07 -9.82
N PRO A 76 -10.26 13.49 -10.63
CA PRO A 76 -8.87 13.72 -10.18
C PRO A 76 -8.71 14.98 -9.29
N GLY A 77 -9.79 15.46 -8.66
CA GLY A 77 -9.85 16.80 -8.06
C GLY A 77 -10.29 16.88 -6.61
N LYS A 78 -10.65 15.77 -5.94
CA LYS A 78 -11.07 15.81 -4.53
C LYS A 78 -10.09 15.05 -3.67
N GLY A 79 -9.45 15.80 -2.76
CA GLY A 79 -8.58 15.30 -1.70
C GLY A 79 -9.28 14.25 -0.84
N GLY A 80 -9.22 13.01 -1.32
CA GLY A 80 -9.09 11.85 -0.47
C GLY A 80 -7.79 12.03 0.30
N ASP A 81 -7.82 11.63 1.56
CA ASP A 81 -6.66 11.52 2.41
C ASP A 81 -5.42 11.13 1.58
N ASP A 82 -4.38 11.97 1.60
CA ASP A 82 -3.13 11.72 0.85
C ASP A 82 -2.34 10.54 1.46
N LEU A 83 -3.03 9.48 1.87
CA LEU A 83 -2.54 8.36 2.64
C LEU A 83 -2.43 7.12 1.75
N TYR A 84 -1.20 6.64 1.62
CA TYR A 84 -0.84 5.49 0.81
C TYR A 84 -0.33 4.38 1.72
N GLU A 85 -0.73 3.15 1.44
CA GLU A 85 -0.26 1.96 2.12
C GLU A 85 0.73 1.20 1.23
N VAL A 86 1.85 0.79 1.80
CA VAL A 86 2.78 -0.16 1.19
C VAL A 86 2.82 -1.42 2.05
N ARG A 87 2.42 -2.56 1.49
CA ARG A 87 2.45 -3.87 2.13
C ARG A 87 3.65 -4.64 1.61
N LEU A 88 4.56 -5.00 2.51
CA LEU A 88 5.70 -5.84 2.20
C LEU A 88 5.40 -7.24 2.70
N ILE A 89 5.23 -8.17 1.77
CA ILE A 89 4.81 -9.54 2.05
C ILE A 89 6.02 -10.43 1.85
N SER A 90 6.35 -11.23 2.85
CA SER A 90 7.36 -12.28 2.71
C SER A 90 6.86 -13.32 1.72
N GLU A 91 7.54 -13.48 0.59
CA GLU A 91 7.39 -14.63 -0.27
C GLU A 91 8.11 -15.80 0.38
N THR A 92 7.35 -16.76 0.89
CA THR A 92 7.89 -18.08 1.17
C THR A 92 8.23 -18.70 -0.17
N THR A 93 9.51 -18.75 -0.53
CA THR A 93 9.97 -19.71 -1.52
C THR A 93 9.72 -21.08 -0.90
N GLU A 94 8.54 -21.65 -1.16
CA GLU A 94 8.38 -23.10 -1.17
C GLU A 94 9.34 -23.61 -2.24
N GLU A 95 10.60 -23.82 -1.85
CA GLU A 95 11.48 -24.75 -2.54
C GLU A 95 10.84 -26.13 -2.34
N GLU A 96 10.06 -26.56 -3.34
CA GLU A 96 9.67 -27.95 -3.55
C GLU A 96 10.85 -28.77 -4.09
#